data_AF-A0A7Y6PPF4-F1
#
_entry.id   AF-A0A7Y6PPF4-F1
#
_cell.length_a   1.000
_cell.length_b   1.000
_cell.length_c   1.000
_cell.angle_alpha   90.00
_cell.angle_beta   90.00
_cell.angle_gamma   90.00
#
_symmetry.space_group_name_H-M   'P 1'
#
loop_
_entity.id
_entity.type
_entity.pdbx_description
1 polymer ?
#
loop_
_entity_poly.entity_id
_entity_poly.type
_entity_poly.pdbx_seq_one_letter_code
_entity_poly.pdbx_strand_id
1 'polypeptide(L)'
;MRALGEPTCRVLLVSVLVACSGKSTEPKKVPKDAAVARVEKELPGSGIVHFEEPKIELPKQESFELLDPGTGDRAPLRYELTAASLTYPITTRLRSRQLANGTWGKPVDMPEISDGFTISVAEPGNVAEPGKPLAMRALAGTVAKPSREAEAYLATWRTIEKRVISVKLDARGQVGGVTFADDPDNKTSQRARDELYSRLLALAIPLPEEPVGTGAKWRVATVLRQHPAIVKQVATYTLVSRTGSKWKVAVEIQRHGEEQTVFDAALPKGAVATIVALLRKLDGTLELDATQPLPTGKLAVTSTLHVRIALPNTKVSEQIFDDTGTIAFSVKR
;
A
#
# COMPACT_ATOMS: atom_id res chain seq x y z
N MET A 1 -30.15 -19.65 27.20
CA MET A 1 -28.85 -20.10 26.67
C MET A 1 -28.79 -19.81 25.18
N ARG A 2 -28.24 -18.64 24.80
CA ARG A 2 -27.92 -18.28 23.41
C ARG A 2 -26.42 -18.03 23.37
N ALA A 3 -25.71 -18.76 22.51
CA ALA A 3 -24.28 -18.60 22.30
C ALA A 3 -23.99 -17.20 21.74
N LEU A 4 -23.29 -16.38 22.54
CA LEU A 4 -22.74 -15.09 22.12
C LEU A 4 -21.47 -15.37 21.34
N GLY A 5 -21.47 -15.04 20.04
CA GLY A 5 -20.31 -15.18 19.17
C GLY A 5 -19.15 -14.31 19.63
N GLU A 6 -17.96 -14.90 19.71
CA GLU A 6 -16.70 -14.24 20.02
C GLU A 6 -16.35 -13.17 18.96
N PRO A 7 -15.92 -11.96 19.35
CA PRO A 7 -15.55 -10.91 18.40
C PRO A 7 -14.14 -11.12 17.83
N THR A 8 -14.03 -11.40 16.53
CA THR A 8 -12.77 -11.47 15.78
C THR A 8 -12.18 -10.08 15.47
N CYS A 9 -10.86 -9.96 15.57
CA CYS A 9 -10.13 -8.71 15.81
C CYS A 9 -9.60 -8.03 14.52
N ARG A 10 -10.08 -8.40 13.32
CA ARG A 10 -9.60 -7.84 12.03
C ARG A 10 -10.00 -6.39 11.75
N VAL A 11 -11.08 -5.91 12.37
CA VAL A 11 -11.51 -4.50 12.20
C VAL A 11 -10.75 -3.57 13.12
N LEU A 12 -9.84 -4.07 13.97
CA LEU A 12 -9.23 -3.30 15.04
C LEU A 12 -7.89 -2.62 14.68
N LEU A 13 -7.69 -2.31 13.40
CA LEU A 13 -7.04 -1.07 13.01
C LEU A 13 -8.08 0.05 12.71
N VAL A 14 -9.38 -0.20 12.91
CA VAL A 14 -10.51 0.76 12.82
C VAL A 14 -11.62 0.69 13.90
N SER A 15 -11.80 -0.34 14.76
CA SER A 15 -12.86 -0.26 15.80
C SER A 15 -12.64 -1.17 17.00
N VAL A 16 -12.30 -0.57 18.15
CA VAL A 16 -11.99 -1.25 19.42
C VAL A 16 -13.25 -1.61 20.21
N LEU A 17 -13.32 -2.87 20.66
CA LEU A 17 -14.22 -3.29 21.73
C LEU A 17 -13.47 -3.36 23.07
N VAL A 18 -14.09 -2.71 24.05
CA VAL A 18 -13.78 -2.72 25.47
C VAL A 18 -14.57 -3.86 26.13
N ALA A 19 -13.90 -4.73 26.88
CA ALA A 19 -14.47 -5.40 28.06
C ALA A 19 -13.35 -6.14 28.82
N CYS A 20 -12.97 -5.62 29.99
CA CYS A 20 -12.99 -6.37 31.26
C CYS A 20 -12.36 -5.54 32.39
N SER A 21 -13.16 -5.37 33.44
CA SER A 21 -12.80 -4.81 34.73
C SER A 21 -11.77 -5.67 35.45
N GLY A 22 -10.63 -5.08 35.79
CA GLY A 22 -9.66 -5.64 36.74
C GLY A 22 -9.20 -4.56 37.70
N LYS A 23 -9.45 -4.74 39.00
CA LYS A 23 -9.01 -3.83 40.07
C LYS A 23 -7.48 -3.72 40.04
N SER A 24 -6.96 -2.51 39.83
CA SER A 24 -5.54 -2.19 39.94
C SER A 24 -5.17 -2.06 41.41
N THR A 25 -4.18 -2.83 41.84
CA THR A 25 -3.50 -2.71 43.14
C THR A 25 -2.42 -1.63 43.05
N GLU A 26 -2.42 -0.72 44.02
CA GLU A 26 -1.40 0.33 44.16
C GLU A 26 0.03 -0.23 44.24
N PRO A 27 1.00 0.33 43.51
CA PRO A 27 2.39 0.00 43.71
C PRO A 27 2.93 0.59 45.02
N LYS A 28 3.57 -0.25 45.83
CA LYS A 28 4.32 0.13 47.02
C LYS A 28 5.43 1.13 46.67
N LYS A 29 5.51 2.21 47.45
CA LYS A 29 6.64 3.15 47.46
C LYS A 29 7.93 2.41 47.80
N VAL A 30 8.89 2.43 46.88
CA VAL A 30 10.28 2.00 47.14
C VAL A 30 11.00 3.14 47.89
N PRO A 31 11.80 2.83 48.93
CA PRO A 31 12.59 3.83 49.64
C PRO A 31 13.62 4.49 48.70
N LYS A 32 13.77 5.81 48.85
CA LYS A 32 14.83 6.58 48.18
C LYS A 32 16.17 6.19 48.79
N ASP A 33 16.94 5.37 48.09
CA ASP A 33 18.37 5.22 48.40
C ASP A 33 19.14 6.47 48.01
N ALA A 34 20.13 6.77 48.85
CA ALA A 34 20.87 8.01 48.92
C ALA A 34 21.48 8.41 47.57
N ALA A 35 21.15 9.63 47.14
CA ALA A 35 21.70 10.27 45.97
C ALA A 35 23.21 10.49 46.13
N VAL A 36 24.00 9.95 45.21
CA VAL A 36 25.35 10.44 44.94
C VAL A 36 25.20 11.81 44.29
N ALA A 37 25.80 12.84 44.89
CA ALA A 37 25.81 14.19 44.34
C ALA A 37 26.51 14.19 42.98
N ARG A 38 25.73 14.17 41.90
CA ARG A 38 26.21 14.37 40.53
C ARG A 38 26.48 15.86 40.37
N VAL A 39 27.74 16.25 40.28
CA VAL A 39 28.12 17.61 39.88
C VAL A 39 27.90 17.70 38.37
N GLU A 40 26.67 18.02 37.97
CA GLU A 40 26.37 18.49 36.62
C GLU A 40 26.86 19.94 36.52
N LYS A 41 28.08 20.12 36.01
CA LYS A 41 28.49 21.41 35.45
C LYS A 41 27.68 21.58 34.16
N GLU A 42 26.59 22.33 34.23
CA GLU A 42 25.90 22.83 33.04
C GLU A 42 26.91 23.60 32.18
N LEU A 43 27.22 23.06 31.01
CA LEU A 43 27.95 23.81 29.98
C LEU A 43 27.02 24.93 29.50
N PRO A 44 27.39 26.21 29.67
CA PRO A 44 26.59 27.31 29.14
C PRO A 44 26.58 27.21 27.61
N GLY A 45 25.40 26.95 27.03
CA GLY A 45 25.19 26.96 25.58
C GLY A 45 24.80 25.62 24.94
N SER A 46 24.61 24.53 25.68
CA SER A 46 24.07 23.28 25.09
C SER A 46 22.54 23.34 24.97
N GLY A 47 22.03 24.26 24.15
CA GLY A 47 20.64 24.17 23.69
C GLY A 47 20.50 22.93 22.82
N ILE A 48 19.55 22.04 23.13
CA ILE A 48 19.16 20.95 22.22
C ILE A 48 18.59 21.64 20.98
N VAL A 49 19.38 21.66 19.90
CA VAL A 49 18.89 22.11 18.60
C VAL A 49 18.01 21.00 18.06
N HIS A 50 16.70 21.16 18.21
CA HIS A 50 15.72 20.32 17.52
C HIS A 50 15.73 20.70 16.04
N PHE A 51 16.40 19.89 15.23
CA PHE A 51 16.25 19.96 13.78
C PHE A 51 14.89 19.41 13.42
N GLU A 52 14.13 20.15 12.60
CA GLU A 52 12.94 19.58 11.98
C GLU A 52 13.37 18.39 11.11
N GLU A 53 12.76 17.23 11.34
CA GLU A 53 13.01 16.07 10.51
C GLU A 53 12.59 16.39 9.06
N PRO A 54 13.44 16.12 8.06
CA PRO A 54 13.13 16.47 6.67
C PRO A 54 11.83 15.80 6.23
N LYS A 55 10.91 16.60 5.68
CA LYS A 55 9.67 16.09 5.09
C LYS A 55 10.00 15.35 3.80
N ILE A 56 10.11 14.02 3.89
CA ILE A 56 10.26 13.17 2.71
C ILE A 56 8.89 13.04 2.03
N GLU A 57 8.77 13.53 0.81
CA GLU A 57 7.59 13.31 -0.02
C GLU A 57 7.55 11.84 -0.47
N LEU A 58 6.40 11.19 -0.25
CA LEU A 58 6.16 9.80 -0.61
C LEU A 58 5.01 9.70 -1.63
N PRO A 59 5.03 8.72 -2.54
CA PRO A 59 6.09 7.72 -2.74
C PRO A 59 7.37 8.32 -3.37
N LYS A 60 8.52 7.72 -3.07
CA LYS A 60 9.82 8.09 -3.62
C LYS A 60 10.47 6.88 -4.27
N GLN A 61 10.81 6.98 -5.55
CA GLN A 61 11.62 5.97 -6.23
C GLN A 61 13.07 6.13 -5.77
N GLU A 62 13.60 5.13 -5.08
CA GLU A 62 14.98 5.12 -4.59
C GLU A 62 15.96 4.63 -5.66
N SER A 63 15.57 3.64 -6.47
CA SER A 63 16.40 3.17 -7.57
C SER A 63 15.59 2.59 -8.74
N PHE A 64 16.20 2.66 -9.92
CA PHE A 64 15.79 1.96 -11.13
C PHE A 64 17.05 1.32 -11.73
N GLU A 65 17.02 0.01 -11.94
CA GLU A 65 18.20 -0.75 -12.40
C GLU A 65 17.79 -1.71 -13.51
N LEU A 66 18.40 -1.57 -14.69
CA LEU A 66 18.36 -2.60 -15.72
C LEU A 66 19.33 -3.74 -15.34
N LEU A 67 18.79 -4.91 -15.03
CA LEU A 67 19.56 -6.08 -14.59
C LEU A 67 20.07 -6.91 -15.77
N ASP A 68 19.24 -7.05 -16.80
CA ASP A 68 19.56 -7.75 -18.04
C ASP A 68 18.85 -7.03 -19.21
N PRO A 69 19.54 -6.59 -20.26
CA PRO A 69 18.92 -5.95 -21.42
C PRO A 69 18.13 -6.91 -22.33
N GLY A 70 18.19 -8.21 -22.08
CA GLY A 70 17.54 -9.25 -22.88
C GLY A 70 18.28 -9.57 -24.18
N THR A 71 17.68 -10.46 -24.96
CA THR A 71 18.23 -10.96 -26.22
C THR A 71 17.39 -10.56 -27.43
N GLY A 72 17.95 -10.75 -28.63
CA GLY A 72 17.30 -10.40 -29.89
C GLY A 72 17.28 -8.89 -30.15
N ASP A 73 16.33 -8.46 -31.00
CA ASP A 73 16.17 -7.05 -31.36
C ASP A 73 15.73 -6.24 -30.15
N ARG A 74 16.54 -5.23 -29.80
CA ARG A 74 16.28 -4.33 -28.69
C ARG A 74 15.63 -3.06 -29.20
N ALA A 75 14.60 -2.61 -28.51
CA ALA A 75 13.95 -1.34 -28.81
C ALA A 75 13.44 -0.70 -27.51
N PRO A 76 13.33 0.64 -27.44
CA PRO A 76 12.73 1.31 -26.31
C PRO A 76 11.32 0.76 -26.01
N LEU A 77 10.98 0.71 -24.73
CA LEU A 77 9.61 0.49 -24.26
C LEU A 77 9.05 1.83 -23.79
N ARG A 78 8.02 2.33 -24.45
CA ARG A 78 7.35 3.59 -24.09
C ARG A 78 5.84 3.44 -24.19
N TYR A 79 5.13 4.03 -23.24
CA TYR A 79 3.68 4.23 -23.36
C TYR A 79 3.40 5.28 -24.43
N GLU A 80 2.44 4.99 -25.29
CA GLU A 80 1.96 5.81 -26.40
C GLU A 80 0.44 5.92 -26.29
N LEU A 81 -0.02 6.56 -25.21
CA LEU A 81 -1.43 6.58 -24.84
C LEU A 81 -2.28 7.21 -25.94
N THR A 82 -3.38 6.51 -26.25
CA THR A 82 -4.39 7.00 -27.20
C THR A 82 -5.57 7.60 -26.45
N ALA A 83 -6.24 8.58 -27.05
CA ALA A 83 -7.44 9.14 -26.45
C ALA A 83 -8.52 8.06 -26.32
N ALA A 84 -8.90 7.78 -25.09
CA ALA A 84 -9.85 6.74 -24.74
C ALA A 84 -10.38 6.97 -23.33
N SER A 85 -11.59 6.49 -23.07
CA SER A 85 -12.09 6.31 -21.71
C SER A 85 -12.23 4.82 -21.44
N LEU A 86 -11.41 4.30 -20.54
CA LEU A 86 -11.30 2.87 -20.26
C LEU A 86 -11.68 2.61 -18.81
N THR A 87 -12.42 1.52 -18.58
CA THR A 87 -12.73 1.06 -17.22
C THR A 87 -11.88 -0.16 -16.89
N TYR A 88 -11.21 -0.11 -15.75
CA TYR A 88 -10.34 -1.15 -15.21
C TYR A 88 -10.96 -1.74 -13.93
N PRO A 89 -11.87 -2.73 -14.04
CA PRO A 89 -12.32 -3.47 -12.88
C PRO A 89 -11.16 -4.29 -12.30
N ILE A 90 -11.04 -4.21 -10.99
CA ILE A 90 -10.10 -4.99 -10.19
C ILE A 90 -10.91 -5.94 -9.32
N THR A 91 -10.59 -7.23 -9.39
CA THR A 91 -11.26 -8.27 -8.61
C THR A 91 -10.26 -8.91 -7.66
N THR A 92 -10.57 -8.87 -6.36
CA THR A 92 -9.73 -9.40 -5.30
C THR A 92 -10.43 -10.60 -4.64
N ARG A 93 -9.71 -11.72 -4.52
CA ARG A 93 -10.12 -12.89 -3.75
C ARG A 93 -9.02 -13.21 -2.74
N LEU A 94 -9.36 -13.25 -1.46
CA LEU A 94 -8.42 -13.48 -0.37
C LEU A 94 -8.92 -14.58 0.56
N ARG A 95 -7.98 -15.37 1.06
CA ARG A 95 -8.12 -16.26 2.20
C ARG A 95 -7.23 -15.74 3.31
N SER A 96 -7.82 -15.61 4.48
CA SER A 96 -7.25 -14.93 5.62
C SER A 96 -7.16 -15.86 6.82
N ARG A 97 -6.10 -15.78 7.61
CA ARG A 97 -6.09 -16.27 8.99
C ARG A 97 -5.44 -15.26 9.92
N GLN A 98 -5.77 -15.36 11.21
CA GLN A 98 -5.26 -14.45 12.24
C GLN A 98 -4.70 -15.25 13.42
N LEU A 99 -3.50 -14.91 13.88
CA LEU A 99 -2.98 -15.26 15.19
C LEU A 99 -3.46 -14.20 16.18
N ALA A 100 -4.13 -14.63 17.25
CA ALA A 100 -4.46 -13.77 18.38
C ALA A 100 -4.33 -14.59 19.67
N ASN A 101 -3.81 -13.98 20.73
CA ASN A 101 -3.61 -14.64 22.03
C ASN A 101 -2.81 -15.95 21.91
N GLY A 102 -1.77 -15.96 21.06
CA GLY A 102 -0.91 -17.12 20.84
C GLY A 102 -1.55 -18.28 20.08
N THR A 103 -2.79 -18.15 19.58
CA THR A 103 -3.50 -19.21 18.85
C THR A 103 -3.89 -18.75 17.45
N TRP A 104 -3.65 -19.59 16.45
CA TRP A 104 -4.11 -19.34 15.08
C TRP A 104 -5.60 -19.67 14.96
N GLY A 105 -6.37 -18.69 14.48
CA GLY A 105 -7.72 -18.91 14.00
C GLY A 105 -7.75 -19.74 12.72
N LYS A 106 -8.90 -20.35 12.44
CA LYS A 106 -9.13 -21.07 11.17
C LYS A 106 -9.05 -20.09 10.00
N PRO A 107 -8.46 -20.49 8.85
CA PRO A 107 -8.53 -19.69 7.64
C PRO A 107 -9.98 -19.45 7.20
N VAL A 108 -10.27 -18.23 6.76
CA VAL A 108 -11.58 -17.77 6.29
C VAL A 108 -11.41 -17.24 4.87
N ASP A 109 -12.24 -17.73 3.95
CA ASP A 109 -12.35 -17.16 2.61
C ASP A 109 -13.17 -15.86 2.68
N MET A 110 -12.57 -14.77 2.21
CA MET A 110 -13.26 -13.51 2.07
C MET A 110 -14.16 -13.57 0.82
N PRO A 111 -15.36 -12.98 0.87
CA PRO A 111 -16.15 -12.74 -0.32
C PRO A 111 -15.33 -12.01 -1.39
N GLU A 112 -15.60 -12.29 -2.65
CA GLU A 112 -14.97 -11.56 -3.74
C GLU A 112 -15.26 -10.06 -3.61
N ILE A 113 -14.22 -9.26 -3.74
CA ILE A 113 -14.28 -7.80 -3.70
C ILE A 113 -14.00 -7.29 -5.12
N SER A 114 -14.81 -6.35 -5.59
CA SER A 114 -14.57 -5.65 -6.85
C SER A 114 -14.44 -4.15 -6.60
N ASP A 115 -13.37 -3.56 -7.11
CA ASP A 115 -13.08 -2.12 -7.12
C ASP A 115 -12.45 -1.73 -8.48
N GLY A 116 -11.75 -0.60 -8.58
CA GLY A 116 -10.97 -0.24 -9.76
C GLY A 116 -11.16 1.19 -10.25
N PHE A 117 -10.85 1.46 -11.51
CA PHE A 117 -10.78 2.83 -12.02
C PHE A 117 -11.49 2.99 -13.36
N THR A 118 -12.12 4.12 -13.60
CA THR A 118 -12.28 4.64 -14.96
C THR A 118 -11.17 5.65 -15.20
N ILE A 119 -10.45 5.51 -16.30
CA ILE A 119 -9.36 6.42 -16.71
C ILE A 119 -9.69 6.98 -18.09
N SER A 120 -9.66 8.29 -18.20
CA SER A 120 -9.88 9.02 -19.44
C SER A 120 -8.60 9.74 -19.87
N VAL A 121 -8.19 9.46 -21.11
CA VAL A 121 -7.11 10.13 -21.83
C VAL A 121 -7.76 11.09 -22.81
N ALA A 122 -7.61 12.40 -22.59
CA ALA A 122 -8.34 13.42 -23.35
C ALA A 122 -7.81 13.62 -24.77
N GLU A 123 -6.48 13.59 -24.95
CA GLU A 123 -5.81 13.81 -26.23
C GLU A 123 -4.83 12.66 -26.49
N PRO A 124 -4.75 12.13 -27.73
CA PRO A 124 -3.70 11.20 -28.09
C PRO A 124 -2.35 11.94 -28.01
N GLY A 125 -1.33 11.28 -27.49
CA GLY A 125 -0.01 11.89 -27.47
C GLY A 125 1.02 10.98 -26.84
N ASN A 126 2.26 11.15 -27.29
CA ASN A 126 3.40 10.65 -26.53
C ASN A 126 3.27 11.24 -25.14
N VAL A 127 3.28 10.38 -24.12
CA VAL A 127 3.36 10.76 -22.71
C VAL A 127 4.73 11.42 -22.37
N ALA A 128 5.43 11.90 -23.41
CA ALA A 128 6.69 12.61 -23.43
C ALA A 128 6.50 14.14 -23.44
N GLU A 129 5.27 14.68 -23.51
CA GLU A 129 5.00 15.98 -22.90
C GLU A 129 4.84 15.76 -21.39
N PRO A 130 5.85 16.10 -20.56
CA PRO A 130 5.72 15.97 -19.13
C PRO A 130 4.54 16.81 -18.62
N GLY A 131 3.49 16.15 -18.14
CA GLY A 131 2.57 16.78 -17.20
C GLY A 131 1.14 17.06 -17.64
N LYS A 132 0.62 16.51 -18.75
CA LYS A 132 -0.84 16.44 -18.93
C LYS A 132 -1.38 15.28 -18.09
N PRO A 133 -2.12 15.55 -17.00
CA PRO A 133 -2.56 14.50 -16.11
C PRO A 133 -3.72 13.70 -16.71
N LEU A 134 -3.74 12.41 -16.45
CA LEU A 134 -4.86 11.52 -16.72
C LEU A 134 -6.02 11.88 -15.80
N ALA A 135 -7.23 11.97 -16.35
CA ALA A 135 -8.44 12.06 -15.55
C ALA A 135 -8.84 10.65 -15.12
N MET A 136 -9.08 10.46 -13.83
CA MET A 136 -9.41 9.18 -13.25
C MET A 136 -10.56 9.32 -12.26
N ARG A 137 -11.38 8.27 -12.16
CA ARG A 137 -12.42 8.13 -11.15
C ARG A 137 -12.36 6.73 -10.56
N ALA A 138 -12.28 6.64 -9.24
CA ALA A 138 -12.39 5.36 -8.55
C ALA A 138 -13.81 4.82 -8.67
N LEU A 139 -13.93 3.56 -9.08
CA LEU A 139 -15.18 2.80 -9.10
C LEU A 139 -15.68 2.56 -7.69
N ALA A 140 -16.99 2.41 -7.51
CA ALA A 140 -17.54 1.99 -6.23
C ALA A 140 -17.05 0.58 -5.87
N GLY A 141 -16.54 0.40 -4.65
CA GLY A 141 -16.18 -0.90 -4.13
C GLY A 141 -17.43 -1.72 -3.84
N THR A 142 -17.42 -2.98 -4.26
CA THR A 142 -18.53 -3.92 -4.07
C THR A 142 -18.01 -5.25 -3.53
N VAL A 143 -18.88 -5.97 -2.82
CA VAL A 143 -18.58 -7.28 -2.25
C VAL A 143 -19.65 -8.26 -2.69
N ALA A 144 -19.24 -9.46 -3.13
CA ALA A 144 -20.18 -10.49 -3.57
C ALA A 144 -21.13 -10.95 -2.45
N LYS A 145 -20.65 -10.89 -1.20
CA LYS A 145 -21.44 -11.12 0.01
C LYS A 145 -20.95 -10.17 1.11
N PRO A 146 -21.85 -9.48 1.83
CA PRO A 146 -21.45 -8.66 2.96
C PRO A 146 -20.72 -9.48 4.02
N SER A 147 -19.55 -8.99 4.44
CA SER A 147 -18.80 -9.51 5.58
C SER A 147 -18.01 -8.39 6.22
N ARG A 148 -17.78 -8.48 7.52
CA ARG A 148 -17.05 -7.45 8.27
C ARG A 148 -15.63 -7.26 7.71
N GLU A 149 -14.99 -8.33 7.29
CA GLU A 149 -13.64 -8.35 6.74
C GLU A 149 -13.57 -7.67 5.36
N ALA A 150 -14.54 -7.95 4.48
CA ALA A 150 -14.58 -7.31 3.16
C ALA A 150 -14.93 -5.82 3.26
N GLU A 151 -15.80 -5.45 4.20
CA GLU A 151 -16.10 -4.04 4.51
C GLU A 151 -14.88 -3.29 5.04
N ALA A 152 -14.08 -3.92 5.91
CA ALA A 152 -12.84 -3.35 6.42
C ALA A 152 -11.80 -3.15 5.31
N TYR A 153 -11.69 -4.10 4.38
CA TYR A 153 -10.85 -3.97 3.20
C TYR A 153 -11.25 -2.74 2.36
N LEU A 154 -12.54 -2.56 2.10
CA LEU A 154 -13.06 -1.44 1.31
C LEU A 154 -13.07 -0.10 2.05
N ALA A 155 -12.93 -0.08 3.38
CA ALA A 155 -12.98 1.16 4.16
C ALA A 155 -11.97 2.21 3.68
N THR A 156 -10.76 1.78 3.30
CA THR A 156 -9.74 2.70 2.78
C THR A 156 -10.07 3.14 1.35
N TRP A 157 -10.52 2.21 0.51
CA TRP A 157 -10.94 2.48 -0.87
C TRP A 157 -12.08 3.50 -0.95
N ARG A 158 -13.03 3.44 -0.01
CA ARG A 158 -14.15 4.40 0.10
C ARG A 158 -13.72 5.84 0.28
N THR A 159 -12.49 6.11 0.71
CA THR A 159 -11.94 7.48 0.81
C THR A 159 -11.60 8.10 -0.56
N ILE A 160 -11.51 7.27 -1.61
CA ILE A 160 -11.25 7.71 -2.98
C ILE A 160 -12.41 7.47 -3.94
N GLU A 161 -13.35 6.59 -3.60
CA GLU A 161 -14.54 6.29 -4.41
C GLU A 161 -15.24 7.54 -4.95
N LYS A 162 -15.60 7.51 -6.23
CA LYS A 162 -16.37 8.57 -6.93
C LYS A 162 -15.69 9.94 -7.00
N ARG A 163 -14.50 10.11 -6.44
CA ARG A 163 -13.72 11.35 -6.55
C ARG A 163 -13.14 11.49 -7.96
N VAL A 164 -13.01 12.73 -8.42
CA VAL A 164 -12.31 13.06 -9.66
C VAL A 164 -10.85 13.30 -9.33
N ILE A 165 -9.99 12.56 -10.02
CA ILE A 165 -8.58 12.44 -9.69
C ILE A 165 -7.77 12.78 -10.93
N SER A 166 -6.74 13.57 -10.73
CA SER A 166 -5.74 13.92 -11.73
C SER A 166 -4.47 13.14 -11.39
N VAL A 167 -3.94 12.35 -12.32
CA VAL A 167 -2.72 11.55 -12.12
C VAL A 167 -1.73 11.82 -13.23
N LYS A 168 -0.49 12.15 -12.91
CA LYS A 168 0.59 12.18 -13.91
C LYS A 168 1.13 10.77 -14.10
N LEU A 169 1.12 10.31 -15.34
CA LEU A 169 1.84 9.12 -15.81
C LEU A 169 2.77 9.62 -16.91
N ASP A 170 4.04 9.20 -16.93
CA ASP A 170 4.98 9.55 -18.00
C ASP A 170 5.11 8.43 -19.07
N ALA A 171 5.90 8.67 -20.12
CA ALA A 171 6.12 7.67 -21.19
C ALA A 171 6.84 6.41 -20.71
N ARG A 172 7.42 6.42 -19.52
CA ARG A 172 8.00 5.24 -18.88
C ARG A 172 7.05 4.61 -17.86
N GLY A 173 5.83 5.10 -17.70
CA GLY A 173 4.87 4.57 -16.73
C GLY A 173 5.17 4.98 -15.28
N GLN A 174 5.99 6.02 -15.06
CA GLN A 174 6.21 6.57 -13.73
C GLN A 174 4.98 7.34 -13.27
N VAL A 175 4.44 6.96 -12.12
CA VAL A 175 3.27 7.61 -11.50
C VAL A 175 3.74 8.76 -10.63
N GLY A 176 3.18 9.95 -10.85
CA GLY A 176 3.46 11.15 -10.07
C GLY A 176 2.23 12.06 -9.97
N GLY A 177 2.35 13.15 -9.22
CA GLY A 177 1.38 14.26 -9.20
C GLY A 177 -0.08 13.83 -9.11
N VAL A 178 -0.47 13.20 -7.98
CA VAL A 178 -1.86 12.85 -7.70
C VAL A 178 -2.54 14.04 -7.05
N THR A 179 -3.62 14.52 -7.68
CA THR A 179 -4.44 15.62 -7.17
C THR A 179 -5.90 15.25 -7.22
N PHE A 180 -6.64 15.56 -6.16
CA PHE A 180 -8.09 15.39 -6.12
C PHE A 180 -8.78 16.71 -6.47
N ALA A 181 -9.82 16.68 -7.32
CA ALA A 181 -10.51 17.89 -7.74
C ALA A 181 -11.17 18.64 -6.58
N ASP A 182 -11.61 17.93 -5.54
CA ASP A 182 -12.20 18.46 -4.31
C ASP A 182 -11.16 18.83 -3.24
N ASP A 183 -9.88 18.56 -3.45
CA ASP A 183 -8.77 18.94 -2.57
C ASP A 183 -7.48 19.21 -3.37
N PRO A 184 -7.46 20.28 -4.19
CA PRO A 184 -6.37 20.54 -5.12
C PRO A 184 -5.03 20.82 -4.43
N ASP A 185 -5.05 21.33 -3.20
CA ASP A 185 -3.87 21.61 -2.37
C ASP A 185 -3.43 20.42 -1.51
N ASN A 186 -4.14 19.28 -1.59
CA ASN A 186 -3.91 18.07 -0.77
C ASN A 186 -3.86 18.36 0.74
N LYS A 187 -4.73 19.24 1.24
CA LYS A 187 -4.78 19.63 2.66
C LYS A 187 -5.46 18.59 3.54
N THR A 188 -6.36 17.80 2.97
CA THR A 188 -7.26 16.89 3.72
C THR A 188 -7.23 15.46 3.20
N SER A 189 -6.67 15.23 2.02
CA SER A 189 -6.75 13.96 1.28
C SER A 189 -5.50 13.09 1.36
N GLN A 190 -4.59 13.37 2.30
CA GLN A 190 -3.32 12.64 2.37
C GLN A 190 -3.51 11.11 2.42
N ARG A 191 -4.40 10.60 3.29
CA ARG A 191 -4.69 9.15 3.37
C ARG A 191 -5.26 8.57 2.07
N ALA A 192 -6.14 9.33 1.42
CA ALA A 192 -6.75 8.95 0.15
C ALA A 192 -5.70 8.92 -0.97
N ARG A 193 -4.75 9.87 -0.96
CA ARG A 193 -3.61 9.95 -1.86
C ARG A 193 -2.65 8.77 -1.65
N ASP A 194 -2.33 8.43 -0.40
CA ASP A 194 -1.46 7.30 -0.05
C ASP A 194 -2.06 5.96 -0.50
N GLU A 195 -3.36 5.73 -0.26
CA GLU A 195 -4.06 4.54 -0.76
C GLU A 195 -4.01 4.47 -2.28
N LEU A 196 -4.24 5.60 -2.96
CA LEU A 196 -4.20 5.62 -4.41
C LEU A 196 -2.80 5.29 -4.95
N TYR A 197 -1.74 5.88 -4.40
CA TYR A 197 -0.37 5.54 -4.80
C TYR A 197 -0.06 4.06 -4.54
N SER A 198 -0.49 3.51 -3.40
CA SER A 198 -0.31 2.09 -3.08
C SER A 198 -0.95 1.18 -4.14
N ARG A 199 -2.13 1.55 -4.66
CA ARG A 199 -2.83 0.82 -5.75
C ARG A 199 -2.14 1.01 -7.09
N LEU A 200 -1.87 2.25 -7.48
CA LEU A 200 -1.25 2.56 -8.77
C LEU A 200 0.15 1.97 -8.89
N LEU A 201 0.97 1.98 -7.83
CA LEU A 201 2.30 1.37 -7.84
C LEU A 201 2.30 -0.16 -7.86
N ALA A 202 1.15 -0.81 -7.64
CA ALA A 202 0.99 -2.24 -7.88
C ALA A 202 0.57 -2.55 -9.32
N LEU A 203 0.09 -1.56 -10.08
CA LEU A 203 -0.47 -1.70 -11.42
C LEU A 203 0.45 -1.12 -12.50
N ALA A 204 1.03 0.05 -12.25
CA ALA A 204 1.93 0.72 -13.15
C ALA A 204 3.24 -0.06 -13.27
N ILE A 205 3.71 -0.22 -14.50
CA ILE A 205 4.98 -0.86 -14.81
C ILE A 205 5.93 0.25 -15.29
N PRO A 206 6.88 0.68 -14.43
CA PRO A 206 7.96 1.56 -14.88
C PRO A 206 8.83 0.84 -15.92
N LEU A 207 9.15 1.51 -17.02
CA LEU A 207 9.86 0.96 -18.17
C LEU A 207 11.32 1.45 -18.21
N PRO A 208 12.27 0.61 -18.69
CA PRO A 208 13.67 0.99 -18.80
C PRO A 208 13.90 2.14 -19.78
N GLU A 209 14.91 2.95 -19.49
CA GLU A 209 15.33 4.01 -20.39
C GLU A 209 15.98 3.43 -21.65
N GLU A 210 16.84 2.45 -21.44
CA GLU A 210 17.60 1.76 -22.46
C GLU A 210 16.70 0.89 -23.35
N PRO A 211 17.06 0.71 -24.64
CA PRO A 211 16.43 -0.29 -25.49
C PRO A 211 16.61 -1.71 -24.94
N VAL A 212 15.53 -2.47 -24.90
CA VAL A 212 15.53 -3.84 -24.35
C VAL A 212 14.89 -4.83 -25.30
N GLY A 213 15.32 -6.08 -25.22
CA GLY A 213 14.81 -7.22 -26.00
C GLY A 213 14.04 -8.21 -25.12
N THR A 214 13.56 -9.29 -25.72
CA THR A 214 12.86 -10.35 -24.97
C THR A 214 13.79 -10.95 -23.90
N GLY A 215 13.24 -11.25 -22.73
CA GLY A 215 13.98 -11.73 -21.56
C GLY A 215 14.61 -10.61 -20.73
N ALA A 216 14.53 -9.35 -21.17
CA ALA A 216 15.06 -8.23 -20.40
C ALA A 216 14.45 -8.17 -19.01
N LYS A 217 15.27 -7.84 -18.02
CA LYS A 217 14.92 -7.82 -16.61
C LYS A 217 15.36 -6.52 -15.98
N TRP A 218 14.47 -5.87 -15.24
CA TRP A 218 14.79 -4.64 -14.51
C TRP A 218 14.12 -4.64 -13.14
N ARG A 219 14.66 -3.80 -12.25
CA ARG A 219 14.25 -3.69 -10.86
C ARG A 219 14.00 -2.24 -10.49
N VAL A 220 12.93 -2.02 -9.73
CA VAL A 220 12.55 -0.70 -9.21
C VAL A 220 12.37 -0.80 -7.70
N ALA A 221 13.05 0.07 -6.96
CA ALA A 221 12.86 0.21 -5.52
C ALA A 221 12.14 1.53 -5.22
N THR A 222 11.04 1.45 -4.48
CA THR A 222 10.20 2.60 -4.13
C THR A 222 9.88 2.56 -2.64
N VAL A 223 10.09 3.65 -1.93
CA VAL A 223 9.55 3.83 -0.57
C VAL A 223 8.19 4.50 -0.70
N LEU A 224 7.18 3.95 -0.03
CA LEU A 224 5.83 4.50 -0.05
C LEU A 224 5.18 4.40 1.32
N ARG A 225 4.13 5.19 1.52
CA ARG A 225 3.25 5.06 2.66
C ARG A 225 2.14 4.05 2.33
N GLN A 226 1.92 3.08 3.20
CA GLN A 226 0.83 2.13 3.13
C GLN A 226 0.12 2.13 4.49
N HIS A 227 -1.05 2.77 4.54
CA HIS A 227 -1.74 3.07 5.81
C HIS A 227 -0.83 3.90 6.74
N PRO A 228 -0.76 3.72 8.08
CA PRO A 228 0.16 4.54 8.86
C PRO A 228 1.62 4.08 8.74
N ALA A 229 1.91 3.04 7.95
CA ALA A 229 3.24 2.47 7.78
C ALA A 229 4.02 3.08 6.62
N ILE A 230 5.34 3.14 6.75
CA ILE A 230 6.27 3.30 5.63
C ILE A 230 6.79 1.93 5.23
N VAL A 231 6.72 1.63 3.93
CA VAL A 231 7.15 0.35 3.37
C VAL A 231 8.09 0.56 2.19
N LYS A 232 9.05 -0.35 2.04
CA LYS A 232 9.91 -0.45 0.86
C LYS A 232 9.30 -1.48 -0.09
N GLN A 233 8.93 -1.04 -1.28
CA GLN A 233 8.57 -1.89 -2.41
C GLN A 233 9.79 -2.14 -3.28
N VAL A 234 10.06 -3.40 -3.60
CA VAL A 234 11.01 -3.81 -4.64
C VAL A 234 10.23 -4.60 -5.67
N ALA A 235 10.13 -4.06 -6.88
CA ALA A 235 9.47 -4.70 -8.01
C ALA A 235 10.52 -5.14 -9.02
N THR A 236 10.45 -6.40 -9.44
CA THR A 236 11.26 -6.97 -10.52
C THR A 236 10.35 -7.33 -11.67
N TYR A 237 10.72 -6.89 -12.86
CA TYR A 237 9.96 -7.08 -14.08
C TYR A 237 10.81 -7.83 -15.09
N THR A 238 10.18 -8.74 -15.85
CA THR A 238 10.81 -9.43 -16.98
C THR A 238 9.94 -9.29 -18.22
N LEU A 239 10.48 -8.78 -19.32
CA LEU A 239 9.80 -8.76 -20.61
C LEU A 239 9.75 -10.18 -21.18
N VAL A 240 8.58 -10.83 -21.11
CA VAL A 240 8.37 -12.21 -21.57
C VAL A 240 8.22 -12.26 -23.09
N SER A 241 7.49 -11.31 -23.66
CA SER A 241 7.33 -11.17 -25.10
C SER A 241 6.89 -9.77 -25.50
N ARG A 242 7.16 -9.41 -26.75
CA ARG A 242 6.76 -8.14 -27.37
C ARG A 242 6.24 -8.39 -28.79
N THR A 243 5.04 -7.92 -29.07
CA THR A 243 4.44 -7.91 -30.41
C THR A 243 3.80 -6.55 -30.65
N GLY A 244 4.50 -5.65 -31.34
CA GLY A 244 4.06 -4.26 -31.52
C GLY A 244 3.92 -3.52 -30.19
N SER A 245 2.72 -2.97 -29.92
CA SER A 245 2.37 -2.30 -28.66
C SER A 245 2.02 -3.26 -27.53
N LYS A 246 1.84 -4.56 -27.81
CA LYS A 246 1.40 -5.56 -26.83
C LYS A 246 2.60 -6.28 -26.22
N TRP A 247 2.77 -6.16 -24.92
CA TRP A 247 3.88 -6.75 -24.18
C TRP A 247 3.35 -7.66 -23.09
N LYS A 248 4.04 -8.78 -22.88
CA LYS A 248 3.79 -9.66 -21.74
C LYS A 248 4.92 -9.47 -20.75
N VAL A 249 4.59 -9.08 -19.53
CA VAL A 249 5.57 -8.77 -18.48
C VAL A 249 5.32 -9.65 -17.28
N ALA A 250 6.30 -10.47 -16.91
CA ALA A 250 6.28 -11.16 -15.63
C ALA A 250 6.65 -10.17 -14.53
N VAL A 251 5.91 -10.19 -13.44
CA VAL A 251 6.05 -9.22 -12.35
C VAL A 251 6.23 -9.96 -11.04
N GLU A 252 7.23 -9.54 -10.26
CA GLU A 252 7.36 -9.90 -8.85
C GLU A 252 7.52 -8.61 -8.03
N ILE A 253 6.55 -8.31 -7.18
CA ILE A 253 6.58 -7.18 -6.26
C ILE A 253 6.72 -7.73 -4.85
N GLN A 254 7.70 -7.22 -4.11
CA GLN A 254 7.84 -7.47 -2.69
C GLN A 254 7.71 -6.16 -1.92
N ARG A 255 6.89 -6.12 -0.87
CA ARG A 255 6.80 -5.00 0.06
C ARG A 255 7.26 -5.47 1.43
N HIS A 256 8.15 -4.67 2.01
CA HIS A 256 8.75 -4.90 3.31
C HIS A 256 8.50 -3.67 4.18
N GLY A 257 7.89 -3.86 5.34
CA GLY A 257 7.79 -2.86 6.40
C GLY A 257 8.54 -3.36 7.63
N GLU A 258 9.53 -2.58 8.07
CA GLU A 258 10.30 -2.85 9.29
C GLU A 258 9.54 -2.42 10.54
N GLU A 259 10.11 -2.74 11.71
CA GLU A 259 9.52 -2.38 12.98
C GLU A 259 9.35 -0.86 13.08
N GLN A 260 8.12 -0.41 13.29
CA GLN A 260 7.80 1.01 13.40
C GLN A 260 6.58 1.23 14.26
N THR A 261 6.64 2.24 15.12
CA THR A 261 5.47 2.71 15.85
C THR A 261 4.59 3.50 14.89
N VAL A 262 3.31 3.16 14.85
CA VAL A 262 2.33 3.79 13.99
C VAL A 262 1.27 4.49 14.82
N PHE A 263 0.90 5.69 14.39
CA PHE A 263 -0.18 6.46 14.96
C PHE A 263 -1.37 6.41 14.02
N ASP A 264 -2.45 5.79 14.47
CA ASP A 264 -3.71 5.76 13.73
C ASP A 264 -4.81 6.39 14.59
N ALA A 265 -5.57 7.31 14.00
CA ALA A 265 -6.68 7.97 14.66
C ALA A 265 -7.81 7.00 15.02
N ALA A 266 -7.83 5.83 14.40
CA ALA A 266 -8.82 4.80 14.69
C ALA A 266 -8.41 3.87 15.85
N LEU A 267 -7.20 4.03 16.40
CA LEU A 267 -6.81 3.40 17.66
C LEU A 267 -7.43 4.14 18.86
N PRO A 268 -7.69 3.45 19.99
CA PRO A 268 -8.16 4.10 21.21
C PRO A 268 -7.18 5.16 21.68
N LYS A 269 -7.71 6.19 22.34
CA LYS A 269 -6.87 7.20 22.98
C LYS A 269 -5.89 6.54 23.95
N GLY A 270 -4.60 6.83 23.77
CA GLY A 270 -3.50 6.29 24.58
C GLY A 270 -3.03 4.89 24.16
N ALA A 271 -3.64 4.28 23.14
CA ALA A 271 -3.11 3.05 22.56
C ALA A 271 -1.90 3.36 21.67
N VAL A 272 -0.96 2.43 21.67
CA VAL A 272 0.22 2.45 20.79
C VAL A 272 0.19 1.17 19.96
N ALA A 273 0.26 1.31 18.64
CA ALA A 273 0.45 0.18 17.75
C ALA A 273 1.87 0.22 17.17
N THR A 274 2.50 -0.93 17.12
CA THR A 274 3.80 -1.13 16.49
C THR A 274 3.61 -2.18 15.41
N ILE A 275 3.88 -1.83 14.16
CA ILE A 275 4.06 -2.83 13.12
C ILE A 275 5.42 -3.45 13.41
N VAL A 276 5.46 -4.74 13.70
CA VAL A 276 6.69 -5.48 13.95
C VAL A 276 7.30 -5.93 12.62
N ALA A 277 6.45 -6.38 11.70
CA ALA A 277 6.84 -6.72 10.34
C ALA A 277 5.66 -6.64 9.38
N LEU A 278 5.92 -6.18 8.16
CA LEU A 278 5.02 -6.34 7.02
C LEU A 278 5.80 -7.00 5.89
N LEU A 279 5.31 -8.13 5.40
CA LEU A 279 5.83 -8.83 4.23
C LEU A 279 4.68 -9.04 3.27
N ARG A 280 4.79 -8.56 2.05
CA ARG A 280 3.79 -8.82 1.02
C ARG A 280 4.46 -9.14 -0.31
N LYS A 281 4.07 -10.23 -0.94
CA LYS A 281 4.49 -10.61 -2.28
C LYS A 281 3.28 -10.55 -3.22
N LEU A 282 3.50 -9.98 -4.40
CA LEU A 282 2.60 -10.09 -5.53
C LEU A 282 3.40 -10.67 -6.70
N ASP A 283 2.92 -11.73 -7.32
CA ASP A 283 3.61 -12.35 -8.44
C ASP A 283 2.64 -12.83 -9.52
N GLY A 284 3.07 -12.75 -10.78
CA GLY A 284 2.27 -13.23 -11.90
C GLY A 284 2.72 -12.65 -13.21
N THR A 285 1.81 -12.62 -14.18
CA THR A 285 2.08 -12.08 -15.51
C THR A 285 0.98 -11.13 -15.91
N LEU A 286 1.41 -9.98 -16.41
CA LEU A 286 0.56 -8.90 -16.87
C LEU A 286 0.70 -8.74 -18.38
N GLU A 287 -0.40 -8.42 -19.03
CA GLU A 287 -0.46 -8.01 -20.42
C GLU A 287 -0.59 -6.50 -20.47
N LEU A 288 0.37 -5.86 -21.14
CA LEU A 288 0.40 -4.43 -21.34
C LEU A 288 0.13 -4.14 -22.81
N ASP A 289 -0.72 -3.16 -23.07
CA ASP A 289 -0.81 -2.50 -24.37
C ASP A 289 -0.29 -1.08 -24.18
N ALA A 290 0.80 -0.71 -24.86
CA ALA A 290 1.43 0.59 -24.72
C ALA A 290 0.48 1.77 -24.99
N THR A 291 -0.63 1.51 -25.70
CA THR A 291 -1.67 2.51 -25.99
C THR A 291 -2.65 2.75 -24.84
N GLN A 292 -2.50 2.01 -23.74
CA GLN A 292 -3.39 2.00 -22.57
C GLN A 292 -2.62 2.31 -21.28
N PRO A 293 -3.24 3.01 -20.31
CA PRO A 293 -2.55 3.49 -19.10
C PRO A 293 -2.19 2.38 -18.10
N LEU A 294 -2.96 1.29 -18.06
CA LEU A 294 -2.77 0.21 -17.09
C LEU A 294 -2.80 -1.17 -17.78
N PRO A 295 -2.08 -2.16 -17.24
CA PRO A 295 -2.11 -3.53 -17.75
C PRO A 295 -3.38 -4.29 -17.33
N THR A 296 -3.57 -5.46 -17.94
CA THR A 296 -4.52 -6.49 -17.52
C THR A 296 -3.79 -7.75 -17.09
N GLY A 297 -4.46 -8.67 -16.38
CA GLY A 297 -3.88 -9.94 -15.98
C GLY A 297 -4.23 -10.33 -14.56
N LYS A 298 -3.39 -11.15 -13.94
CA LYS A 298 -3.65 -11.67 -12.60
C LYS A 298 -2.35 -11.82 -11.82
N LEU A 299 -2.36 -11.40 -10.57
CA LEU A 299 -1.28 -11.59 -9.61
C LEU A 299 -1.78 -12.49 -8.48
N ALA A 300 -0.99 -13.50 -8.12
CA ALA A 300 -1.06 -14.13 -6.82
C ALA A 300 -0.59 -13.14 -5.75
N VAL A 301 -1.17 -13.24 -4.55
CA VAL A 301 -0.81 -12.41 -3.41
C VAL A 301 -0.57 -13.30 -2.21
N THR A 302 0.53 -13.04 -1.51
CA THR A 302 0.75 -13.49 -0.14
C THR A 302 1.11 -12.29 0.71
N SER A 303 0.59 -12.23 1.94
CA SER A 303 0.88 -11.13 2.86
C SER A 303 0.91 -11.66 4.28
N THR A 304 1.89 -11.20 5.05
CA THR A 304 1.96 -11.38 6.50
C THR A 304 2.14 -10.00 7.13
N LEU A 305 1.28 -9.67 8.07
CA LEU A 305 1.35 -8.46 8.87
C LEU A 305 1.42 -8.84 10.34
N HIS A 306 2.51 -8.51 11.01
CA HIS A 306 2.68 -8.68 12.45
C HIS A 306 2.56 -7.31 13.13
N VAL A 307 1.59 -7.18 14.03
CA VAL A 307 1.33 -5.97 14.81
C VAL A 307 1.34 -6.30 16.29
N ARG A 308 1.97 -5.42 17.07
CA ARG A 308 1.91 -5.38 18.52
C ARG A 308 1.08 -4.17 18.94
N ILE A 309 0.08 -4.36 19.79
CA ILE A 309 -0.80 -3.30 20.28
C ILE A 309 -0.71 -3.23 21.80
N ALA A 310 -0.36 -2.07 22.32
CA ALA A 310 -0.39 -1.75 23.74
C ALA A 310 -1.57 -0.82 24.02
N LEU A 311 -2.55 -1.30 24.80
CA LEU A 311 -3.65 -0.46 25.29
C LEU A 311 -3.31 0.09 26.68
N PRO A 312 -3.81 1.28 27.05
CA PRO A 312 -3.66 1.79 28.42
C PRO A 312 -4.12 0.76 29.46
N ASN A 313 -3.30 0.53 30.48
CA ASN A 313 -3.60 -0.35 31.62
C ASN A 313 -3.95 -1.80 31.27
N THR A 314 -3.58 -2.27 30.07
CA THR A 314 -3.86 -3.64 29.60
C THR A 314 -2.57 -4.31 29.17
N LYS A 315 -2.57 -5.65 29.11
CA LYS A 315 -1.47 -6.41 28.54
C LYS A 315 -1.29 -6.07 27.05
N VAL A 316 -0.04 -6.08 26.61
CA VAL A 316 0.33 -6.02 25.20
C VAL A 316 -0.28 -7.22 24.48
N SER A 317 -0.87 -6.97 23.32
CA SER A 317 -1.43 -8.00 22.43
C SER A 317 -0.60 -8.06 21.15
N GLU A 318 -0.15 -9.26 20.79
CA GLU A 318 0.46 -9.53 19.48
C GLU A 318 -0.58 -10.17 18.57
N GLN A 319 -0.61 -9.70 17.32
CA GLN A 319 -1.50 -10.18 16.28
C GLN A 319 -0.73 -10.38 14.99
N ILE A 320 -0.94 -11.52 14.34
CA ILE A 320 -0.38 -11.80 13.01
C ILE A 320 -1.53 -12.07 12.06
N PHE A 321 -1.53 -11.42 10.91
CA PHE A 321 -2.49 -11.64 9.85
C PHE A 321 -1.76 -12.25 8.66
N ASP A 322 -2.22 -13.41 8.21
CA ASP A 322 -1.77 -14.00 6.95
C ASP A 322 -2.90 -13.93 5.93
N ASP A 323 -2.60 -13.38 4.76
CA ASP A 323 -3.48 -13.37 3.60
C ASP A 323 -2.81 -14.11 2.44
N THR A 324 -3.58 -14.93 1.75
CA THR A 324 -3.20 -15.52 0.46
C THR A 324 -4.35 -15.36 -0.52
N GLY A 325 -4.07 -15.21 -1.81
CA GLY A 325 -5.14 -15.07 -2.78
C GLY A 325 -4.68 -14.51 -4.11
N THR A 326 -5.58 -13.79 -4.78
CA THR A 326 -5.32 -13.27 -6.12
C THR A 326 -5.99 -11.93 -6.33
N ILE A 327 -5.33 -11.08 -7.12
CA ILE A 327 -5.89 -9.85 -7.65
C ILE A 327 -5.89 -9.97 -9.18
N ALA A 328 -7.05 -9.77 -9.80
CA ALA A 328 -7.22 -9.79 -11.24
C ALA A 328 -7.57 -8.40 -11.74
N PHE A 329 -6.97 -8.02 -12.87
CA PHE A 329 -7.15 -6.75 -13.54
C PHE A 329 -7.72 -7.02 -14.93
N SER A 330 -8.78 -6.32 -15.26
CA SER A 330 -9.40 -6.40 -16.59
C SER A 330 -9.55 -5.00 -17.16
N VAL A 331 -9.87 -4.92 -18.46
CA VAL A 331 -10.21 -3.65 -19.11
C VAL A 331 -11.54 -3.83 -19.83
N LYS A 332 -12.39 -2.81 -19.75
CA LYS A 332 -13.66 -2.68 -20.46
C LYS A 332 -13.64 -1.35 -21.20
N ARG A 333 -14.11 -1.38 -22.44
CA ARG A 333 -14.37 -0.19 -23.26
C ARG A 333 -15.82 0.23 -23.11
#